data_AF-A0A151BQX5-F1
#
_entry.id   AF-A0A151BQX5-F1
#
_cell.length_a   1.000
_cell.length_b   1.000
_cell.length_c   1.000
_cell.angle_alpha   90.00
_cell.angle_beta   90.00
_cell.angle_gamma   90.00
#
_symmetry.space_group_name_H-M   'P 1'
#
loop_
_entity.id
_entity.type
_entity.pdbx_description
1 polymer ?
#
loop_
_entity_poly.entity_id
_entity_poly.type
_entity_poly.pdbx_seq_one_letter_code
_entity_poly.pdbx_strand_id
1 'polypeptide(L)'
;MTLFEGTLAEYRIFDIRVLPTVDYEGDLEWICRSFGFLEPRDKQKTAYRIFKEIIEAARENKGLTSDELAQRLGLTRGTIIHHLNKMIKSGLVIHQEGLYKLRGRSLRNTVEEIQRDIARVFENIHKVAETIDQTLGLFFRQEEIPSRR
;
A
#
# COMPACT_ATOMS: atom_id res chain seq x y z
N MET A 1 -8.89 26.32 13.01
CA MET A 1 -9.21 25.66 11.73
C MET A 1 -8.87 24.19 11.90
N THR A 2 -9.88 23.34 12.03
CA THR A 2 -9.70 21.88 12.15
C THR A 2 -9.25 21.35 10.79
N LEU A 3 -8.01 20.89 10.70
CA LEU A 3 -7.51 20.14 9.55
C LEU A 3 -8.38 18.90 9.42
N PHE A 4 -9.10 18.80 8.30
CA PHE A 4 -9.87 17.63 7.96
C PHE A 4 -8.85 16.51 7.72
N GLU A 5 -8.62 15.67 8.73
CA GLU A 5 -7.89 14.40 8.60
C GLU A 5 -8.77 13.45 7.78
N GLY A 6 -8.90 13.72 6.48
CA GLY A 6 -9.28 12.68 5.54
C GLY A 6 -8.25 11.57 5.69
N THR A 7 -8.71 10.35 5.94
CA THR A 7 -7.90 9.16 6.23
C THR A 7 -6.78 9.03 5.18
N LEU A 8 -5.62 9.60 5.45
CA LEU A 8 -4.44 9.41 4.62
C LEU A 8 -4.01 7.97 4.86
N ALA A 9 -3.94 7.20 3.79
CA ALA A 9 -3.39 5.85 3.84
C ALA A 9 -2.00 5.89 4.48
N GLU A 10 -1.73 4.96 5.40
CA GLU A 10 -0.43 4.84 6.05
C GLU A 10 0.49 4.06 5.11
N TYR A 11 1.36 4.78 4.39
CA TYR A 11 2.35 4.16 3.51
C TYR A 11 3.66 3.95 4.26
N ARG A 12 4.12 2.70 4.32
CA ARG A 12 5.51 2.37 4.70
C ARG A 12 6.21 1.88 3.45
N ILE A 13 7.15 2.68 2.94
CA ILE A 13 7.98 2.32 1.79
C ILE A 13 9.23 1.64 2.34
N PHE A 14 9.31 0.31 2.21
CA PHE A 14 10.52 -0.44 2.51
C PHE A 14 11.39 -0.53 1.25
N ASP A 15 12.69 -0.29 1.37
CA ASP A 15 13.66 -0.62 0.32
C ASP A 15 13.78 -2.15 0.24
N ILE A 16 13.14 -2.74 -0.77
CA ILE A 16 13.20 -4.18 -1.01
C ILE A 16 13.68 -4.40 -2.45
N ARG A 17 14.79 -5.12 -2.60
CA ARG A 17 15.31 -5.52 -3.92
C ARG A 17 14.27 -6.38 -4.65
N VAL A 18 14.06 -6.11 -5.93
CA VAL A 18 13.20 -6.93 -6.80
C VAL A 18 13.77 -8.34 -6.92
N LEU A 19 12.92 -9.37 -6.85
CA LEU A 19 13.34 -10.76 -6.97
C LEU A 19 13.79 -11.08 -8.41
N PRO A 20 14.89 -11.84 -8.61
CA PRO A 20 15.43 -12.12 -9.94
C PRO A 20 14.60 -13.12 -10.77
N THR A 21 13.62 -13.78 -10.16
CA THR A 21 12.78 -14.81 -10.78
C THR A 21 11.31 -14.56 -10.50
N VAL A 22 10.45 -14.76 -11.49
CA VAL A 22 8.99 -14.64 -11.34
C VAL A 22 8.46 -15.89 -10.64
N ASP A 23 7.95 -15.71 -9.42
CA ASP A 23 7.24 -16.74 -8.65
C ASP A 23 5.99 -16.09 -8.06
N TYR A 24 4.80 -16.56 -8.42
CA TYR A 24 3.55 -15.92 -8.03
C TYR A 24 3.41 -15.80 -6.50
N GLU A 25 3.78 -16.84 -5.75
CA GLU A 25 3.68 -16.81 -4.29
C GLU A 25 4.73 -15.89 -3.67
N GLY A 26 5.99 -15.99 -4.14
CA GLY A 26 7.09 -15.13 -3.73
C GLY A 26 6.87 -13.65 -4.04
N ASP A 27 6.33 -13.33 -5.23
CA ASP A 27 6.02 -11.97 -5.66
C ASP A 27 4.88 -11.36 -4.83
N LEU A 28 3.85 -12.16 -4.54
CA LEU A 28 2.75 -11.71 -3.69
C LEU A 28 3.21 -11.49 -2.25
N GLU A 29 4.04 -12.38 -1.72
CA GLU A 29 4.67 -12.19 -0.40
C GLU A 29 5.56 -10.94 -0.38
N TRP A 30 6.34 -10.72 -1.44
CA TRP A 30 7.18 -9.53 -1.60
C TRP A 30 6.34 -8.26 -1.57
N ILE A 31 5.22 -8.20 -2.32
CA ILE A 31 4.28 -7.08 -2.27
C ILE A 31 3.77 -6.86 -0.84
N CYS A 32 3.38 -7.93 -0.15
CA CYS A 32 2.88 -7.80 1.22
C CYS A 32 3.93 -7.23 2.20
N ARG A 33 5.20 -7.57 2.01
CA ARG A 33 6.33 -7.00 2.77
C ARG A 33 6.58 -5.54 2.40
N SER A 34 6.59 -5.21 1.11
CA SER A 34 6.88 -3.86 0.60
C SER A 34 5.89 -2.81 1.12
N PHE A 35 4.64 -3.18 1.31
CA PHE A 35 3.59 -2.31 1.87
C PHE A 35 3.43 -2.44 3.40
N GLY A 36 4.27 -3.23 4.07
CA GLY A 36 4.38 -3.24 5.54
C GLY A 36 3.30 -3.99 6.30
N PHE A 37 2.51 -4.84 5.66
CA PHE A 37 1.43 -5.59 6.33
C PHE A 37 1.70 -7.09 6.48
N LEU A 38 2.85 -7.57 5.97
CA LEU A 38 3.44 -8.85 6.37
C LEU A 38 4.48 -8.60 7.47
N GLU A 39 4.11 -8.88 8.72
CA GLU A 39 5.01 -8.70 9.86
C GLU A 39 5.95 -9.92 10.00
N PRO A 40 7.22 -9.73 10.41
CA PRO A 40 8.17 -10.84 10.64
C PRO A 40 7.68 -11.88 11.67
N ARG A 41 6.71 -11.50 12.51
CA ARG A 41 6.11 -12.37 13.54
C ARG A 41 4.91 -13.19 13.05
N ASP A 42 4.39 -12.92 11.85
CA ASP A 42 3.28 -13.67 11.26
C ASP A 42 3.77 -15.02 10.72
N LYS A 43 4.01 -15.97 11.63
CA LYS A 43 4.48 -17.33 11.30
C LYS A 43 3.53 -18.08 10.37
N GLN A 44 2.24 -17.71 10.35
CA GLN A 44 1.23 -18.35 9.51
C GLN A 44 1.03 -17.64 8.16
N LYS A 45 1.73 -16.52 7.93
CA LYS A 45 1.56 -15.66 6.75
C LYS A 45 0.08 -15.31 6.51
N THR A 46 -0.67 -15.09 7.59
CA THR A 46 -2.12 -14.81 7.55
C THR A 46 -2.44 -13.65 6.63
N ALA A 47 -1.66 -12.57 6.69
CA ALA A 47 -1.88 -11.41 5.84
C ALA A 47 -1.74 -11.74 4.34
N TYR A 48 -0.71 -12.52 3.98
CA TYR A 48 -0.52 -13.02 2.61
C TYR A 48 -1.69 -13.90 2.16
N ARG A 49 -2.14 -14.84 3.01
CA ARG A 49 -3.24 -15.76 2.69
C ARG A 49 -4.55 -15.01 2.42
N ILE A 50 -4.87 -14.01 3.23
CA ILE A 50 -6.06 -13.15 3.02
C ILE A 50 -5.93 -12.37 1.72
N PHE A 51 -4.75 -11.79 1.45
CA PHE A 51 -4.55 -11.00 0.24
C PHE A 51 -4.62 -11.85 -1.03
N LYS A 52 -4.10 -13.09 -0.99
CA LYS A 52 -4.21 -14.08 -2.07
C LYS A 52 -5.67 -14.35 -2.44
N GLU A 53 -6.53 -14.59 -1.46
CA GLU A 53 -7.98 -14.78 -1.71
C GLU A 53 -8.63 -13.57 -2.39
N ILE A 54 -8.27 -12.34 -1.99
CA ILE A 54 -8.80 -11.12 -2.61
C ILE A 54 -8.30 -10.97 -4.05
N ILE A 55 -7.02 -11.21 -4.31
CA ILE A 55 -6.43 -11.17 -5.66
C ILE A 55 -7.11 -12.20 -6.57
N GLU A 56 -7.32 -13.41 -6.07
CA GLU A 56 -7.97 -14.47 -6.82
C GLU A 56 -9.44 -14.16 -7.10
N ALA A 57 -10.18 -13.60 -6.12
CA ALA A 57 -11.55 -13.12 -6.32
C ALA A 57 -11.64 -11.97 -7.34
N ALA A 58 -10.61 -11.13 -7.42
CA ALA A 58 -10.55 -10.03 -8.39
C ALA A 58 -10.51 -10.52 -9.85
N ARG A 59 -10.04 -11.76 -10.12
CA ARG A 59 -10.09 -12.36 -11.47
C ARG A 59 -11.53 -12.45 -12.00
N GLU A 60 -12.49 -12.65 -11.12
CA GLU A 60 -13.92 -12.72 -11.43
C GLU A 60 -14.64 -11.39 -11.17
N ASN A 61 -13.89 -10.33 -10.88
CA ASN A 61 -14.39 -9.02 -10.46
C ASN A 61 -15.33 -9.10 -9.23
N LYS A 62 -15.03 -10.04 -8.32
CA LYS A 62 -15.79 -10.27 -7.09
C LYS A 62 -15.05 -9.73 -5.87
N GLY A 63 -15.81 -9.39 -4.84
CA GLY A 63 -15.30 -9.16 -3.50
C GLY A 63 -15.70 -10.31 -2.57
N LEU A 64 -15.14 -10.30 -1.36
CA LEU A 64 -15.41 -11.30 -0.34
C LEU A 64 -15.84 -10.61 0.95
N THR A 65 -16.76 -11.22 1.68
CA THR A 65 -17.11 -10.81 3.05
C THR A 65 -16.05 -11.28 4.05
N SER A 66 -16.06 -10.71 5.26
CA SER A 66 -15.21 -11.19 6.36
C SER A 66 -15.49 -12.65 6.72
N ASP A 67 -16.73 -13.08 6.54
CA ASP A 67 -17.21 -14.40 6.98
C ASP A 67 -16.81 -15.48 5.96
N GLU A 68 -16.91 -15.17 4.66
CA GLU A 68 -16.37 -16.05 3.60
C GLU A 68 -14.86 -16.23 3.76
N LEU A 69 -14.11 -15.16 4.00
CA LEU A 69 -12.67 -15.23 4.24
C LEU A 69 -12.33 -16.05 5.50
N ALA A 70 -13.07 -15.85 6.59
CA ALA A 70 -12.91 -16.61 7.82
C ALA A 70 -13.14 -18.11 7.60
N GLN A 71 -14.21 -18.46 6.88
CA GLN A 71 -14.54 -19.84 6.55
C GLN A 71 -13.47 -20.49 5.66
N ARG A 72 -13.04 -19.83 4.58
CA ARG A 72 -12.05 -20.36 3.64
C ARG A 72 -10.69 -20.57 4.29
N LEU A 73 -10.29 -19.66 5.17
CA LEU A 73 -8.94 -19.66 5.76
C LEU A 73 -8.86 -20.37 7.11
N GLY A 74 -9.99 -20.76 7.70
CA GLY A 74 -10.05 -21.37 9.03
C GLY A 74 -9.63 -20.40 10.13
N LEU A 75 -9.96 -19.12 9.97
CA LEU A 75 -9.56 -18.04 10.87
C LEU A 75 -10.79 -17.42 11.55
N THR A 76 -10.58 -16.79 12.71
CA THR A 76 -11.66 -16.01 13.32
C THR A 76 -11.97 -14.76 12.50
N ARG A 77 -13.23 -14.35 12.47
CA ARG A 77 -13.65 -13.09 11.83
C ARG A 77 -12.86 -11.88 12.35
N GLY A 78 -12.57 -11.84 13.66
CA GLY A 78 -11.77 -10.78 14.27
C GLY A 78 -10.34 -10.71 13.71
N THR A 79 -9.69 -11.86 13.51
CA THR A 79 -8.38 -11.93 12.86
C THR A 79 -8.43 -11.42 11.42
N ILE A 80 -9.44 -11.84 10.64
CA ILE A 80 -9.63 -11.38 9.27
C ILE A 80 -9.78 -9.85 9.21
N ILE A 81 -10.68 -9.28 10.00
CA ILE A 81 -10.94 -7.82 10.04
C ILE A 81 -9.67 -7.05 10.43
N HIS A 82 -8.90 -7.55 11.40
CA HIS A 82 -7.64 -6.93 11.79
C HIS A 82 -6.67 -6.77 10.61
N HIS A 83 -6.48 -7.81 9.81
CA HIS A 83 -5.59 -7.76 8.65
C HIS A 83 -6.18 -6.94 7.51
N LEU A 84 -7.48 -7.05 7.24
CA LEU A 84 -8.16 -6.25 6.21
C LEU A 84 -8.05 -4.75 6.49
N ASN A 85 -8.19 -4.34 7.75
CA ASN A 85 -8.01 -2.94 8.15
C ASN A 85 -6.59 -2.43 7.83
N LYS A 86 -5.56 -3.27 8.00
CA LYS A 86 -4.18 -2.90 7.60
C LYS A 86 -4.06 -2.75 6.08
N MET A 87 -4.67 -3.66 5.31
CA MET A 87 -4.65 -3.61 3.84
C MET A 87 -5.44 -2.43 3.27
N ILE A 88 -6.53 -2.03 3.94
CA ILE A 88 -7.28 -0.82 3.60
C ILE A 88 -6.43 0.42 3.88
N LYS A 89 -5.79 0.47 5.05
CA LYS A 89 -4.88 1.57 5.40
C LYS A 89 -3.69 1.69 4.45
N SER A 90 -3.19 0.60 3.87
CA SER A 90 -2.12 0.66 2.86
C SER A 90 -2.62 0.96 1.44
N GLY A 91 -3.94 1.06 1.24
CA GLY A 91 -4.56 1.38 -0.04
C GLY A 91 -4.64 0.22 -1.03
N LEU A 92 -4.39 -1.02 -0.60
CA LEU A 92 -4.46 -2.21 -1.48
C LEU A 92 -5.88 -2.76 -1.60
N VAL A 93 -6.61 -2.73 -0.50
CA VAL A 93 -7.97 -3.27 -0.39
C VAL A 93 -8.93 -2.12 -0.14
N ILE A 94 -10.14 -2.21 -0.69
CA ILE A 94 -11.25 -1.33 -0.36
C ILE A 94 -12.40 -2.15 0.20
N HIS A 95 -13.24 -1.50 1.00
CA HIS A 95 -14.49 -2.07 1.47
C HIS A 95 -15.66 -1.31 0.80
N GLN A 96 -16.40 -1.99 -0.07
CA GLN A 96 -17.51 -1.42 -0.82
C GLN A 96 -18.67 -2.41 -0.86
N GLU A 97 -19.89 -1.95 -0.56
CA GLU A 97 -21.12 -2.76 -0.58
C GLU A 97 -21.04 -4.01 0.32
N GLY A 98 -20.39 -3.88 1.48
CA GLY A 98 -20.22 -5.00 2.43
C GLY A 98 -19.17 -6.03 2.00
N LEU A 99 -18.43 -5.76 0.93
CA LEU A 99 -17.42 -6.66 0.37
C LEU A 99 -16.03 -6.02 0.41
N TYR A 100 -15.03 -6.82 0.72
CA TYR A 100 -13.63 -6.48 0.57
C TYR A 100 -13.17 -6.83 -0.84
N LYS A 101 -12.60 -5.86 -1.54
CA LYS A 101 -12.20 -5.94 -2.94
C LYS A 101 -10.77 -5.40 -3.09
N LEU A 102 -10.07 -5.86 -4.13
CA LEU A 102 -8.88 -5.16 -4.60
C LEU A 102 -9.27 -3.73 -5.00
N ARG A 103 -8.47 -2.72 -4.65
CA ARG A 103 -8.79 -1.32 -4.92
C ARG A 103 -8.97 -1.03 -6.41
N GLY A 104 -8.06 -1.53 -7.23
CA GLY A 104 -8.12 -1.42 -8.68
C GLY A 104 -8.62 -2.71 -9.35
N ARG A 105 -8.78 -2.67 -10.68
CA ARG A 105 -9.17 -3.84 -11.48
C ARG A 105 -8.07 -4.90 -11.62
N SER A 106 -6.85 -4.54 -11.25
CA SER A 106 -5.67 -5.41 -11.23
C SER A 106 -4.70 -4.94 -10.15
N LEU A 107 -3.76 -5.80 -9.76
CA LEU A 107 -2.74 -5.43 -8.78
C LEU A 107 -1.87 -4.27 -9.30
N ARG A 108 -1.51 -4.30 -10.59
CA ARG A 108 -0.77 -3.21 -11.24
C ARG A 108 -1.53 -1.89 -11.14
N ASN A 109 -2.81 -1.87 -11.51
CA ASN A 109 -3.62 -0.66 -11.45
C ASN A 109 -3.78 -0.16 -9.99
N THR A 110 -3.89 -1.07 -9.03
CA THR A 110 -3.88 -0.74 -7.59
C THR A 110 -2.58 -0.03 -7.19
N VAL A 111 -1.42 -0.55 -7.62
CA VAL A 111 -0.12 0.09 -7.35
C VAL A 111 0.00 1.46 -8.02
N GLU A 112 -0.49 1.61 -9.26
CA GLU A 112 -0.52 2.90 -9.98
C GLU A 112 -1.43 3.93 -9.29
N GLU A 113 -2.52 3.50 -8.65
CA GLU A 113 -3.37 4.36 -7.82
C GLU A 113 -2.65 4.82 -6.55
N ILE A 114 -2.00 3.89 -5.85
CA ILE A 114 -1.21 4.21 -4.65
C ILE A 114 -0.08 5.18 -4.99
N GLN A 115 0.62 4.98 -6.11
CA GLN A 115 1.67 5.89 -6.57
C GLN A 115 1.14 7.31 -6.78
N ARG A 116 -0.05 7.45 -7.38
CA ARG A 116 -0.70 8.77 -7.56
C ARG A 116 -1.08 9.42 -6.23
N ASP A 117 -1.55 8.64 -5.27
CA ASP A 117 -1.86 9.17 -3.93
C ASP A 117 -0.61 9.69 -3.23
N ILE A 118 0.47 8.91 -3.24
CA ILE A 118 1.76 9.30 -2.68
C ILE A 118 2.30 10.57 -3.35
N ALA A 119 2.22 10.65 -4.68
CA ALA A 119 2.67 11.83 -5.42
C ALA A 119 1.94 13.12 -4.99
N ARG A 120 0.63 13.05 -4.76
CA ARG A 120 -0.15 14.20 -4.24
C ARG A 120 0.26 14.59 -2.82
N VAL A 121 0.59 13.61 -1.97
CA VAL A 121 1.11 13.88 -0.62
C VAL A 121 2.45 14.61 -0.71
N PHE A 122 3.36 14.14 -1.56
CA PHE A 122 4.65 14.79 -1.79
C PHE A 122 4.51 16.22 -2.32
N GLU A 123 3.55 16.48 -3.22
CA GLU A 123 3.31 17.84 -3.70
C GLU A 123 3.00 18.82 -2.55
N ASN A 124 2.21 18.39 -1.56
CA ASN A 124 1.90 19.21 -0.38
C ASN A 124 3.13 19.37 0.53
N ILE A 125 3.90 18.30 0.74
CA ILE A 125 5.14 18.36 1.53
C ILE A 125 6.14 19.32 0.89
N HIS A 126 6.31 19.28 -0.44
CA HIS A 126 7.20 20.18 -1.17
C HIS A 126 6.82 21.65 -0.99
N LYS A 127 5.53 21.99 -1.06
CA LYS A 127 5.06 23.37 -0.83
C LYS A 127 5.41 23.88 0.57
N VAL A 128 5.27 23.01 1.58
CA VAL A 128 5.63 23.36 2.97
C VAL A 128 7.15 23.50 3.12
N ALA A 129 7.92 22.57 2.55
CA ALA A 129 9.38 22.63 2.57
C ALA A 129 9.91 23.90 1.89
N GLU A 130 9.39 24.25 0.71
CA GLU A 130 9.76 25.48 -0.01
C GLU A 130 9.47 26.74 0.82
N THR A 131 8.34 26.77 1.53
CA THR A 131 8.01 27.88 2.43
C THR A 131 9.03 28.02 3.57
N ILE A 132 9.46 26.89 4.15
CA ILE A 132 10.49 26.87 5.21
C ILE A 132 11.83 27.34 4.65
N ASP A 133 12.23 26.83 3.49
CA ASP A 133 13.50 27.19 2.84
C ASP A 133 13.56 28.69 2.53
N GLN A 134 12.48 29.25 1.97
CA GLN A 134 12.38 30.68 1.69
C GLN A 134 12.44 31.52 2.97
N THR A 135 11.78 31.08 4.05
CA THR A 135 11.76 31.79 5.34
C THR A 135 13.14 31.81 6.00
N LEU A 136 13.89 30.72 5.89
CA LEU A 136 15.21 30.58 6.51
C LEU A 136 16.36 30.99 5.58
N GLY A 137 16.08 31.31 4.31
CA GLY A 137 17.10 31.61 3.31
C GLY A 137 17.95 30.40 2.92
N LEU A 138 17.38 29.19 2.97
CA LEU A 138 18.04 27.94 2.58
C LEU A 138 18.04 27.82 1.06
N PHE A 139 18.91 28.56 0.38
CA PHE A 139 19.09 28.43 -1.06
C PHE A 139 20.13 27.35 -1.37
N PHE A 140 19.70 26.26 -2.01
CA PHE A 140 20.61 25.29 -2.61
C PHE A 140 21.48 26.01 -3.65
N ARG A 141 22.78 26.14 -3.37
CA ARG A 141 23.77 26.54 -4.37
C ARG A 141 23.97 25.34 -5.29
N GLN A 142 23.43 25.37 -6.51
CA GLN A 142 23.77 24.35 -7.50
C GLN A 142 25.26 24.47 -7.80
N GLU A 143 26.06 23.48 -7.41
CA GLU A 143 27.37 23.29 -8.03
C GLU A 143 27.10 22.95 -9.49
N GLU A 144 27.48 23.86 -10.39
CA GLU A 144 27.52 23.59 -11.82
C GLU A 144 28.37 22.34 -12.05
N ILE A 145 27.73 21.21 -12.35
CA ILE A 145 28.45 20.03 -12.83
C ILE A 145 29.04 20.45 -14.19
N PRO A 146 30.38 20.55 -14.34
CA PRO A 146 30.95 20.99 -15.60
C PRO A 146 30.56 19.98 -16.67
N SER A 147 29.91 20.47 -17.73
CA SER A 147 29.60 19.66 -18.90
C SER A 147 30.90 19.04 -19.42
N ARG A 148 31.07 17.73 -19.23
CA ARG A 148 32.20 16.99 -19.77
C ARG A 148 32.15 17.14 -21.30
N ARG A 149 33.16 17.82 -21.85
CA ARG A 149 33.45 17.86 -23.28
C ARG A 149 33.91 16.49 -23.76
#